data_AF-A0A1V2NV12-F1
#
_entry.id   AF-A0A1V2NV12-F1
#
_cell.length_a   1.000
_cell.length_b   1.000
_cell.length_c   1.000
_cell.angle_alpha   90.00
_cell.angle_beta   90.00
_cell.angle_gamma   90.00
#
_symmetry.space_group_name_H-M   'P 1'
#
loop_
_entity.id
_entity.type
_entity.pdbx_description
1 polymer ?
#
loop_
_entity_poly.entity_id
_entity_poly.type
_entity_poly.pdbx_seq_one_letter_code
_entity_poly.pdbx_strand_id
1 'polypeptide(L)'
;MFGGGLTSWLGYAGILLLFVVLIHLLVRRTGGWKLLFRRIRRELTSAARAFYDPVAARLRYRKRVAFLAGLLRSPGAWSDAEHAIGHAAALTGKAEPYGVVVAKDRVGVLVAGGTPDSPLPTPWRRDDHDPRLWWIERSDLDGYPVTTRTERRQAPLLVCVGIDTTGRTAVLLDLLAGPTTVSVYGEPRAARAMVQSIAAQLDVRLPAGAVEVADGIHKGHPGMTLPEAVKRLGAWFVIGAEQLTVPLPAGLRLISLGVARGSSRLLEALPDGTLRLYGAADWLRVDPLPLAKAVARSVRRLPAHDFDGPLRGAPAAATSDDLDDLDLGITATGVSARSAADAGTDRKAPSWT
;
A
#
# COMPACT_ATOMS: atom_id res chain seq x y z
N MET A 1 -5.64 -18.41 67.46
CA MET A 1 -5.24 -18.01 66.09
C MET A 1 -3.92 -17.23 66.20
N PHE A 2 -2.98 -17.40 65.27
CA PHE A 2 -1.56 -16.94 65.28
C PHE A 2 -0.55 -17.86 66.01
N GLY A 3 -0.38 -19.11 65.53
CA GLY A 3 0.63 -20.06 66.02
C GLY A 3 1.53 -20.68 64.95
N GLY A 4 1.54 -20.14 63.71
CA GLY A 4 2.28 -20.70 62.57
C GLY A 4 3.43 -19.84 62.04
N GLY A 5 3.71 -18.67 62.63
CA GLY A 5 4.67 -17.71 62.08
C GLY A 5 6.13 -18.10 62.26
N LEU A 6 6.51 -18.62 63.44
CA LEU A 6 7.92 -18.88 63.75
C LEU A 6 8.49 -20.09 63.02
N THR A 7 7.75 -21.20 62.95
CA THR A 7 8.21 -22.44 62.31
C THR A 7 8.30 -22.30 60.79
N SER A 8 7.36 -21.59 60.17
CA SER A 8 7.45 -21.23 58.75
C SER A 8 8.62 -20.28 58.48
N TRP A 9 8.86 -19.29 59.36
CA TRP A 9 10.00 -18.38 59.22
C TRP A 9 11.35 -19.07 59.36
N LEU A 10 11.50 -19.98 60.33
CA LEU A 10 12.68 -20.84 60.47
C LEU A 10 12.88 -21.76 59.26
N GLY A 11 11.79 -22.28 58.69
CA GLY A 11 11.83 -23.05 57.44
C GLY A 11 12.34 -22.22 56.25
N TYR A 12 11.82 -21.01 56.06
CA TYR A 12 12.29 -20.10 55.01
C TYR A 12 13.76 -19.68 55.21
N ALA A 13 14.16 -19.40 56.45
CA ALA A 13 15.53 -19.05 56.78
C ALA A 13 16.50 -20.21 56.50
N GLY A 14 16.12 -21.45 56.85
CA GLY A 14 16.90 -22.65 56.54
C GLY A 14 17.05 -22.90 55.04
N ILE A 15 15.97 -22.76 54.28
CA ILE A 15 15.99 -22.90 52.81
C ILE A 15 16.84 -21.80 52.16
N LEU A 16 16.72 -20.56 52.63
CA LEU A 16 17.52 -19.43 52.13
C LEU A 16 19.02 -19.65 52.40
N LEU A 17 19.36 -20.08 53.62
CA LEU A 17 20.74 -20.41 53.99
C LEU A 17 21.30 -21.52 53.10
N LEU A 18 20.53 -22.60 52.90
CA LEU A 18 20.91 -23.69 52.01
C LEU A 18 21.16 -23.17 50.59
N PHE A 19 20.29 -22.30 50.07
CA PHE A 19 20.41 -21.71 48.74
C PHE A 19 21.66 -20.85 48.60
N VAL A 20 21.96 -20.02 49.60
CA VAL A 20 23.18 -19.19 49.63
C VAL A 20 24.44 -20.07 49.66
N VAL A 21 24.45 -21.13 50.47
CA VAL A 21 25.58 -22.08 50.54
C VAL A 21 25.77 -22.80 49.20
N LEU A 22 24.68 -23.24 48.57
CA LEU A 22 24.73 -23.92 47.28
C LEU A 22 25.29 -23.00 46.19
N ILE A 23 24.83 -21.74 46.13
CA ILE A 23 25.35 -20.71 45.22
C ILE A 23 26.85 -20.51 45.47
N HIS A 24 27.25 -20.38 46.74
CA HIS A 24 28.65 -20.13 47.09
C HIS A 24 29.57 -21.30 46.68
N LEU A 25 29.13 -22.54 46.90
CA LEU A 25 29.85 -23.74 46.45
C LEU A 25 29.94 -23.80 44.92
N LEU A 26 28.85 -23.47 44.22
CA LEU A 26 28.81 -23.46 42.75
C LEU A 26 29.78 -22.42 42.18
N VAL A 27 29.82 -21.22 42.77
CA VAL A 27 30.73 -20.13 42.42
C VAL A 27 32.19 -20.52 42.65
N ARG A 28 32.48 -21.17 43.78
CA ARG A 28 33.84 -21.61 44.12
C ARG A 28 34.32 -22.70 43.16
N ARG A 29 33.44 -23.61 42.74
CA ARG A 29 33.74 -24.71 41.81
C ARG A 29 33.94 -24.24 40.36
N THR A 30 33.32 -23.14 39.95
CA THR A 30 33.35 -22.64 38.56
C THR A 30 34.37 -21.52 38.30
N GLY A 31 35.26 -21.24 39.25
CA GLY A 31 36.35 -20.26 39.06
C GLY A 31 35.94 -18.80 39.26
N GLY A 32 34.82 -18.55 39.96
CA GLY A 32 34.43 -17.22 40.42
C GLY A 32 33.15 -16.67 39.80
N TRP A 33 32.55 -15.71 40.51
CA TRP A 33 31.27 -15.08 40.18
C TRP A 33 31.21 -14.54 38.74
N LYS A 34 32.33 -14.04 38.21
CA LYS A 34 32.40 -13.47 36.85
C LYS A 34 32.10 -14.50 35.75
N LEU A 35 32.53 -15.76 35.90
CA LEU A 35 32.29 -16.81 34.90
C LEU A 35 30.84 -17.32 34.93
N LEU A 36 30.29 -17.50 36.14
CA LEU A 36 28.89 -17.89 36.33
C LEU A 36 27.94 -16.82 35.78
N PHE A 37 28.17 -15.53 36.11
CA PHE A 37 27.38 -14.43 35.55
C PHE A 37 27.55 -14.30 34.04
N ARG A 38 28.73 -14.56 33.47
CA ARG A 38 28.93 -14.52 32.01
C ARG A 38 28.14 -15.62 31.30
N ARG A 39 28.02 -16.80 31.91
CA ARG A 39 27.21 -17.92 31.37
C ARG A 39 25.71 -17.64 31.50
N ILE A 40 25.26 -17.24 32.69
CA ILE A 40 23.87 -16.83 32.94
C ILE A 40 23.46 -15.68 32.03
N ARG A 41 24.31 -14.66 31.85
CA ARG A 41 24.03 -13.54 30.94
C ARG A 41 23.93 -14.01 29.50
N ARG A 42 24.77 -14.92 29.03
CA ARG A 42 24.68 -15.46 27.66
C ARG A 42 23.36 -16.21 27.43
N GLU A 43 22.94 -17.03 28.38
CA GLU A 43 21.68 -17.79 28.29
C GLU A 43 20.46 -16.88 28.44
N LEU A 44 20.48 -15.91 29.36
CA LEU A 44 19.44 -14.89 29.51
C LEU A 44 19.33 -13.96 28.31
N THR A 45 20.42 -13.64 27.62
CA THR A 45 20.34 -12.73 26.45
C THR A 45 19.58 -13.40 25.30
N SER A 46 19.78 -14.71 25.09
CA SER A 46 19.06 -15.48 24.07
C SER A 46 17.58 -15.65 24.44
N ALA A 47 17.27 -15.95 25.70
CA ALA A 47 15.88 -16.06 26.17
C ALA A 47 15.18 -14.68 26.18
N ALA A 48 15.86 -13.63 26.61
CA ALA A 48 15.30 -12.28 26.68
C ALA A 48 14.97 -11.73 25.29
N ARG A 49 15.74 -12.05 24.24
CA ARG A 49 15.39 -11.68 22.86
C ARG A 49 14.07 -12.30 22.44
N ALA A 50 13.85 -13.58 22.72
CA ALA A 50 12.60 -14.26 22.41
C ALA A 50 11.37 -13.64 23.10
N PHE A 51 11.53 -13.05 24.30
CA PHE A 51 10.45 -12.35 25.01
C PHE A 51 10.34 -10.86 24.64
N TYR A 52 11.45 -10.19 24.30
CA TYR A 52 11.46 -8.76 23.98
C TYR A 52 10.97 -8.49 22.55
N ASP A 53 11.31 -9.33 21.60
CA ASP A 53 10.93 -9.18 20.19
C ASP A 53 9.41 -9.02 19.96
N PRO A 54 8.52 -9.82 20.57
CA PRO A 54 7.07 -9.62 20.40
C PRO A 54 6.57 -8.31 21.03
N VAL A 55 7.13 -7.90 22.17
CA VAL A 55 6.75 -6.62 22.82
C VAL A 55 7.22 -5.44 21.97
N ALA A 56 8.47 -5.47 21.51
CA ALA A 56 9.03 -4.45 20.65
C ALA A 56 8.27 -4.36 19.32
N ALA A 57 7.90 -5.50 18.71
CA ALA A 57 7.07 -5.55 17.51
C ALA A 57 5.69 -4.91 17.74
N ARG A 58 5.02 -5.23 18.85
CA ARG A 58 3.73 -4.63 19.21
C ARG A 58 3.85 -3.11 19.43
N LEU A 59 4.92 -2.64 20.08
CA LEU A 59 5.16 -1.21 20.28
C LEU A 59 5.44 -0.50 18.94
N ARG A 60 6.26 -1.08 18.06
CA ARG A 60 6.49 -0.56 16.70
C ARG A 60 5.20 -0.47 15.92
N TYR A 61 4.38 -1.53 15.91
CA TYR A 61 3.07 -1.53 15.27
C TYR A 61 2.16 -0.41 15.82
N ARG A 62 2.08 -0.26 17.15
CA ARG A 62 1.27 0.82 17.75
C ARG A 62 1.74 2.21 17.34
N LYS A 63 3.05 2.45 17.31
CA LYS A 63 3.64 3.72 16.86
C LYS A 63 3.31 3.98 15.38
N ARG A 64 3.45 2.97 14.52
CA ARG A 64 3.11 3.03 13.09
C ARG A 64 1.63 3.34 12.85
N VAL A 65 0.73 2.68 13.57
CA VAL A 65 -0.72 2.98 13.53
C VAL A 65 -1.01 4.39 14.03
N ALA A 66 -0.34 4.84 15.09
CA ALA A 66 -0.53 6.19 15.61
C ALA A 66 -0.05 7.27 14.63
N PHE A 67 1.11 7.05 14.01
CA PHE A 67 1.66 7.92 12.96
C PHE A 67 0.70 8.02 11.77
N LEU A 68 0.30 6.89 11.18
CA LEU A 68 -0.65 6.89 10.06
C LEU A 68 -2.00 7.51 10.43
N ALA A 69 -2.56 7.18 11.60
CA ALA A 69 -3.82 7.78 12.02
C ALA A 69 -3.70 9.28 12.26
N GLY A 70 -2.54 9.76 12.72
CA GLY A 70 -2.26 11.19 12.85
C GLY A 70 -2.21 11.87 11.48
N LEU A 71 -1.48 11.28 10.52
CA LEU A 71 -1.35 11.79 9.16
C LEU A 71 -2.69 11.81 8.42
N LEU A 72 -3.42 10.69 8.44
CA LEU A 72 -4.72 10.55 7.75
C LEU A 72 -5.76 11.58 8.24
N ARG A 73 -5.70 11.98 9.51
CA ARG A 73 -6.61 12.97 10.11
C ARG A 73 -6.14 14.42 9.93
N SER A 74 -4.94 14.65 9.42
CA SER A 74 -4.34 15.99 9.34
C SER A 74 -4.65 16.61 7.98
N PRO A 75 -5.57 17.60 7.87
CA PRO A 75 -5.89 18.22 6.59
C PRO A 75 -4.65 18.85 5.92
N GLY A 76 -3.77 19.46 6.72
CA GLY A 76 -2.52 20.03 6.22
C GLY A 76 -1.59 18.99 5.62
N ALA A 77 -1.54 17.75 6.13
CA ALA A 77 -0.68 16.72 5.53
C ALA A 77 -1.18 16.30 4.13
N TRP A 78 -2.49 16.32 3.91
CA TRP A 78 -3.07 16.06 2.59
C TRP A 78 -2.86 17.23 1.64
N SER A 79 -3.13 18.46 2.11
CA SER A 79 -2.92 19.67 1.32
C SER A 79 -1.46 19.81 0.88
N ASP A 80 -0.50 19.58 1.78
CA ASP A 80 0.93 19.66 1.45
C ASP A 80 1.32 18.59 0.41
N ALA A 81 0.76 17.38 0.52
CA ALA A 81 1.02 16.31 -0.43
C ALA A 81 0.43 16.63 -1.81
N GLU A 82 -0.81 17.14 -1.85
CA GLU A 82 -1.52 17.54 -3.08
C GLU A 82 -0.83 18.75 -3.74
N HIS A 83 -0.37 19.72 -2.96
CA HIS A 83 0.43 20.85 -3.45
C HIS A 83 1.79 20.40 -3.98
N ALA A 84 2.52 19.56 -3.24
CA ALA A 84 3.84 19.09 -3.66
C ALA A 84 3.78 18.34 -5.00
N ILE A 85 2.83 17.41 -5.16
CA ILE A 85 2.69 16.66 -6.41
C ILE A 85 2.23 17.56 -7.57
N GLY A 86 1.34 18.53 -7.31
CA GLY A 86 0.90 19.53 -8.28
C GLY A 86 2.06 20.44 -8.75
N HIS A 87 2.91 20.87 -7.83
CA HIS A 87 4.10 21.64 -8.16
C HIS A 87 5.11 20.82 -8.96
N ALA A 88 5.42 19.60 -8.51
CA ALA A 88 6.32 18.72 -9.24
C ALA A 88 5.83 18.45 -10.67
N ALA A 89 4.51 18.35 -10.87
CA ALA A 89 3.90 18.19 -12.19
C ALA A 89 4.10 19.43 -13.09
N ALA A 90 4.13 20.63 -12.52
CA ALA A 90 4.38 21.87 -13.25
C ALA A 90 5.87 22.08 -13.57
N LEU A 91 6.78 21.46 -12.82
CA LEU A 91 8.23 21.57 -13.05
C LEU A 91 8.69 20.88 -14.34
N THR A 92 7.97 19.87 -14.82
CA THR A 92 8.46 19.04 -15.92
C THR A 92 7.38 18.68 -16.93
N GLY A 93 7.65 18.99 -18.21
CA GLY A 93 6.81 18.52 -19.32
C GLY A 93 7.00 17.05 -19.71
N LYS A 94 8.02 16.36 -19.18
CA LYS A 94 8.36 14.96 -19.54
C LYS A 94 8.29 13.97 -18.39
N ALA A 95 8.27 14.44 -17.15
CA ALA A 95 8.24 13.60 -15.98
C ALA A 95 6.83 13.67 -15.38
N GLU A 96 6.28 12.51 -15.03
CA GLU A 96 4.91 12.37 -14.55
C GLU A 96 4.91 11.95 -13.08
N PRO A 97 4.54 12.86 -12.17
CA PRO A 97 4.32 12.51 -10.78
C PRO A 97 3.17 11.50 -10.65
N TYR A 98 3.37 10.48 -9.82
CA TYR A 98 2.36 9.43 -9.61
C TYR A 98 2.10 9.09 -8.14
N GLY A 99 2.86 9.67 -7.22
CA GLY A 99 2.71 9.41 -5.79
C GLY A 99 3.54 10.35 -4.93
N VAL A 100 3.34 10.26 -3.63
CA VAL A 100 3.94 11.12 -2.62
C VAL A 100 4.38 10.30 -1.42
N VAL A 101 5.55 10.62 -0.87
CA VAL A 101 6.08 10.11 0.39
C VAL A 101 6.07 11.24 1.40
N VAL A 102 5.19 11.17 2.41
CA VAL A 102 5.01 12.23 3.41
C VAL A 102 5.78 11.87 4.67
N ALA A 103 6.78 12.68 5.00
CA ALA A 103 7.49 12.64 6.27
C ALA A 103 6.94 13.71 7.23
N LYS A 104 7.58 13.85 8.40
CA LYS A 104 7.16 14.85 9.40
C LYS A 104 7.36 16.28 8.90
N ASP A 105 8.54 16.54 8.34
CA ASP A 105 9.10 17.85 7.97
C ASP A 105 9.26 18.05 6.47
N ARG A 106 9.25 16.98 5.67
CA ARG A 106 9.42 17.03 4.21
C ARG A 106 8.41 16.18 3.46
N VAL A 107 8.24 16.49 2.18
CA VAL A 107 7.41 15.75 1.23
C VAL A 107 8.29 15.32 0.07
N GLY A 108 8.22 14.03 -0.27
CA GLY A 108 8.87 13.44 -1.42
C GLY A 108 7.85 13.17 -2.52
N VAL A 109 8.13 13.50 -3.77
CA VAL A 109 7.26 13.19 -4.90
C VAL A 109 7.89 12.09 -5.74
N LEU A 110 7.12 11.06 -6.02
CA LEU A 110 7.51 9.95 -6.88
C LEU A 110 7.16 10.29 -8.32
N VAL A 111 8.16 10.24 -9.20
CA VAL A 111 8.04 10.67 -10.60
C VAL A 111 8.43 9.54 -11.54
N ALA A 112 7.64 9.34 -12.60
CA ALA A 112 7.91 8.40 -13.68
C ALA A 112 8.35 9.17 -14.94
N GLY A 113 9.24 8.58 -15.74
CA GLY A 113 9.76 9.25 -16.93
C GLY A 113 10.66 10.45 -16.62
N GLY A 114 11.08 11.16 -17.68
CA GLY A 114 12.01 12.29 -17.60
C GLY A 114 13.49 11.90 -17.62
N THR A 115 14.34 12.86 -18.00
CA THR A 115 15.80 12.70 -17.97
C THR A 115 16.32 12.97 -16.55
N PRO A 116 17.04 12.01 -15.95
CA PRO A 116 17.52 12.13 -14.56
C PRO A 116 18.48 13.32 -14.35
N ASP A 117 19.11 13.80 -15.42
CA ASP A 117 20.16 14.82 -15.35
C ASP A 117 19.66 16.26 -15.49
N SER A 118 18.37 16.50 -15.79
CA SER A 118 17.84 17.87 -15.86
C SER A 118 17.89 18.51 -14.48
N PRO A 119 18.47 19.70 -14.27
CA PRO A 119 18.52 20.32 -12.95
C PRO A 119 17.10 20.60 -12.43
N LEU A 120 16.86 20.31 -11.15
CA LEU A 120 15.62 20.72 -10.47
C LEU A 120 15.82 22.14 -9.92
N PRO A 121 14.78 23.01 -9.96
CA PRO A 121 14.87 24.32 -9.35
C PRO A 121 14.90 24.22 -7.83
N THR A 122 15.63 25.13 -7.19
CA THR A 122 15.60 25.29 -5.72
C THR A 122 14.16 25.56 -5.26
N PRO A 123 13.69 24.94 -4.15
CA PRO A 123 14.42 24.10 -3.19
C PRO A 123 14.32 22.59 -3.42
N TRP A 124 13.78 22.15 -4.56
CA TRP A 124 13.64 20.73 -4.86
C TRP A 124 14.99 20.04 -4.96
N ARG A 125 15.08 18.84 -4.37
CA ARG A 125 16.28 18.00 -4.39
C ARG A 125 15.91 16.58 -4.77
N ARG A 126 16.74 15.93 -5.59
CA ARG A 126 16.60 14.49 -5.81
C ARG A 126 17.06 13.73 -4.55
N ASP A 127 16.48 12.58 -4.32
CA ASP A 127 17.04 11.63 -3.37
C ASP A 127 18.37 11.10 -3.90
N ASP A 128 19.36 10.98 -3.03
CA ASP A 128 20.70 10.50 -3.38
C ASP A 128 20.69 9.04 -3.87
N HIS A 129 19.69 8.25 -3.45
CA HIS A 129 19.58 6.83 -3.80
C HIS A 129 18.60 6.59 -4.96
N ASP A 130 17.69 7.54 -5.20
CA ASP A 130 16.69 7.42 -6.25
C ASP A 130 16.37 8.77 -6.91
N PRO A 131 16.87 9.02 -8.14
CA PRO A 131 16.63 10.27 -8.85
C PRO A 131 15.17 10.49 -9.24
N ARG A 132 14.30 9.47 -9.09
CA ARG A 132 12.85 9.53 -9.31
C ARG A 132 12.07 9.98 -8.08
N LEU A 133 12.73 10.14 -6.94
CA LEU A 133 12.14 10.70 -5.72
C LEU A 133 12.66 12.12 -5.53
N TRP A 134 11.77 13.10 -5.54
CA TRP A 134 12.13 14.51 -5.37
C TRP A 134 11.61 15.03 -4.04
N TRP A 135 12.51 15.49 -3.18
CA TRP A 135 12.20 16.05 -1.87
C TRP A 135 12.04 17.57 -1.91
N ILE A 136 11.12 18.05 -1.10
CA ILE A 136 10.94 19.44 -0.71
C ILE A 136 10.61 19.50 0.79
N GLU A 137 11.16 20.48 1.51
CA GLU A 137 10.78 20.73 2.89
C GLU A 137 9.36 21.31 2.95
N ARG A 138 8.59 20.95 3.98
CA ARG A 138 7.20 21.40 4.12
C ARG A 138 7.09 22.91 4.33
N SER A 139 8.06 23.50 5.02
CA SER A 139 8.15 24.95 5.19
C SER A 139 8.36 25.69 3.86
N ASP A 140 8.97 25.03 2.89
CA ASP A 140 9.29 25.63 1.61
C ASP A 140 8.08 25.56 0.65
N LEU A 141 7.09 24.70 0.96
CA LEU A 141 5.83 24.62 0.20
C LEU A 141 4.97 25.88 0.37
N ASP A 142 5.02 26.53 1.52
CA ASP A 142 4.22 27.73 1.83
C ASP A 142 4.55 28.92 0.89
N GLY A 143 5.75 28.94 0.32
CA GLY A 143 6.20 29.97 -0.62
C GLY A 143 5.69 29.78 -2.05
N TYR A 144 5.05 28.66 -2.35
CA TYR A 144 4.56 28.37 -3.69
C TYR A 144 3.06 28.71 -3.81
N PRO A 145 2.66 29.51 -4.81
CA PRO A 145 1.24 29.77 -5.04
C PRO A 145 0.59 28.45 -5.41
N VAL A 146 -0.47 28.08 -4.69
CA VAL A 146 -1.38 26.99 -5.08
C VAL A 146 -1.73 27.26 -6.53
N THR A 147 -1.20 26.44 -7.44
CA THR A 147 -1.45 26.61 -8.87
C THR A 147 -2.96 26.59 -9.04
N THR A 148 -3.54 27.77 -9.26
CA THR A 148 -4.98 27.88 -9.47
C THR A 148 -5.31 26.93 -10.61
N ARG A 149 -6.34 26.10 -10.36
CA ARG A 149 -7.03 25.07 -11.17
C ARG A 149 -7.13 25.30 -12.70
N THR A 150 -6.64 26.42 -13.19
CA THR A 150 -6.81 27.04 -14.49
C THR A 150 -5.96 26.41 -15.61
N GLU A 151 -4.91 25.65 -15.30
CA GLU A 151 -4.13 24.87 -16.30
C GLU A 151 -4.43 23.36 -16.21
N ARG A 152 -5.71 22.98 -16.39
CA ARG A 152 -6.22 21.69 -16.89
C ARG A 152 -5.66 20.34 -16.37
N ARG A 153 -4.92 20.28 -15.26
CA ARG A 153 -4.66 19.00 -14.56
C ARG A 153 -5.62 18.89 -13.39
N GLN A 154 -6.52 17.89 -13.45
CA GLN A 154 -7.43 17.55 -12.36
C GLN A 154 -6.63 17.40 -11.06
N ALA A 155 -7.16 17.89 -9.93
CA ALA A 155 -6.48 17.81 -8.64
C ALA A 155 -6.14 16.33 -8.32
N PRO A 156 -4.90 16.02 -7.89
CA PRO A 156 -4.45 14.65 -7.65
C PRO A 156 -5.35 13.96 -6.62
N LEU A 157 -5.73 12.71 -6.87
CA LEU A 157 -6.53 11.93 -5.91
C LEU A 157 -5.63 10.96 -5.16
N LEU A 158 -5.03 11.47 -4.09
CA LEU A 158 -4.11 10.70 -3.28
C LEU A 158 -4.85 9.65 -2.42
N VAL A 159 -4.29 8.44 -2.33
CA VAL A 159 -4.70 7.42 -1.35
C VAL A 159 -3.49 6.87 -0.62
N CYS A 160 -3.56 6.73 0.70
CA CYS A 160 -2.48 6.15 1.48
C CYS A 160 -2.45 4.63 1.27
N VAL A 161 -1.28 4.11 0.92
CA VAL A 161 -1.04 2.67 0.73
C VAL A 161 -0.19 2.07 1.85
N GLY A 162 0.24 2.87 2.82
CA GLY A 162 0.92 2.40 4.03
C GLY A 162 2.08 3.30 4.42
N ILE A 163 3.06 2.71 5.08
CA ILE A 163 4.29 3.37 5.53
C ILE A 163 5.50 2.73 4.88
N ASP A 164 6.61 3.44 4.83
CA ASP A 164 7.88 2.81 4.51
C ASP A 164 8.30 1.76 5.56
N THR A 165 9.28 0.93 5.21
CA THR A 165 9.81 -0.09 6.13
C THR A 165 10.45 0.50 7.40
N THR A 166 10.93 1.76 7.35
CA THR A 166 11.45 2.45 8.54
C THR A 166 10.33 2.90 9.49
N GLY A 167 9.11 3.08 8.98
CA GLY A 167 7.92 3.52 9.69
C GLY A 167 7.92 5.01 10.03
N ARG A 168 8.61 5.82 9.22
CA ARG A 168 8.75 7.28 9.40
C ARG A 168 8.04 8.08 8.31
N THR A 169 7.76 7.47 7.18
CA THR A 169 7.09 8.12 6.06
C THR A 169 5.85 7.35 5.67
N ALA A 170 4.80 8.06 5.28
CA ALA A 170 3.62 7.47 4.68
C ALA A 170 3.73 7.55 3.16
N VAL A 171 3.32 6.49 2.47
CA VAL A 171 3.29 6.46 1.01
C VAL A 171 1.86 6.63 0.53
N LEU A 172 1.66 7.61 -0.33
CA LEU A 172 0.39 7.95 -0.96
C LEU A 172 0.55 7.81 -2.48
N LEU A 173 -0.46 7.27 -3.14
CA LEU A 173 -0.49 7.14 -4.60
C LEU A 173 -1.57 8.04 -5.19
N ASP A 174 -1.26 8.72 -6.29
CA ASP A 174 -2.27 9.44 -7.06
C ASP A 174 -3.01 8.44 -7.97
N LEU A 175 -4.27 8.19 -7.67
CA LEU A 175 -5.11 7.30 -8.46
C LEU A 175 -5.54 7.90 -9.81
N LEU A 176 -5.34 9.20 -10.03
CA LEU A 176 -5.61 9.85 -11.30
C LEU A 176 -4.42 9.81 -12.25
N ALA A 177 -3.19 9.76 -11.72
CA ALA A 177 -1.99 9.55 -12.51
C ALA A 177 -1.95 8.13 -13.08
N GLY A 178 -1.51 7.98 -14.33
CA GLY A 178 -1.27 6.69 -14.98
C GLY A 178 -2.55 5.91 -15.35
N PRO A 179 -2.48 4.57 -15.41
CA PRO A 179 -3.57 3.72 -15.89
C PRO A 179 -4.87 3.90 -15.10
N THR A 180 -6.02 3.72 -15.76
CA THR A 180 -7.35 3.78 -15.13
C THR A 180 -7.62 2.62 -14.17
N THR A 181 -6.79 1.57 -14.23
CA THR A 181 -6.92 0.39 -13.40
C THR A 181 -5.75 0.25 -12.43
N VAL A 182 -6.06 -0.08 -11.18
CA VAL A 182 -5.09 -0.47 -10.16
C VAL A 182 -5.40 -1.90 -9.73
N SER A 183 -4.45 -2.80 -9.94
CA SER A 183 -4.56 -4.22 -9.59
C SER A 183 -3.75 -4.49 -8.33
N VAL A 184 -4.40 -5.05 -7.32
CA VAL A 184 -3.76 -5.45 -6.07
C VAL A 184 -3.79 -6.97 -5.96
N TYR A 185 -2.65 -7.63 -6.00
CA TYR A 185 -2.55 -9.09 -5.97
C TYR A 185 -1.46 -9.57 -5.01
N GLY A 186 -1.20 -10.89 -4.98
CA GLY A 186 -0.19 -11.50 -4.10
C GLY A 186 -0.83 -12.17 -2.89
N GLU A 187 -0.26 -11.99 -1.70
CA GLU A 187 -0.77 -12.58 -0.46
C GLU A 187 -2.23 -12.17 -0.23
N PRO A 188 -3.19 -13.13 -0.22
CA PRO A 188 -4.62 -12.81 -0.32
C PRO A 188 -5.16 -11.94 0.83
N ARG A 189 -4.64 -12.09 2.05
CA ARG A 189 -5.13 -11.32 3.21
C ARG A 189 -4.67 -9.87 3.13
N ALA A 190 -3.41 -9.64 2.81
CA ALA A 190 -2.81 -8.31 2.65
C ALA A 190 -3.38 -7.59 1.43
N ALA A 191 -3.50 -8.26 0.28
CA ALA A 191 -4.10 -7.67 -0.92
C ALA A 191 -5.56 -7.23 -0.66
N ARG A 192 -6.38 -8.10 -0.04
CA ARG A 192 -7.76 -7.75 0.31
C ARG A 192 -7.82 -6.61 1.32
N ALA A 193 -6.99 -6.64 2.38
CA ALA A 193 -6.95 -5.57 3.37
C ALA A 193 -6.52 -4.23 2.76
N MET A 194 -5.62 -4.24 1.77
CA MET A 194 -5.23 -3.06 1.01
C MET A 194 -6.40 -2.50 0.21
N VAL A 195 -7.06 -3.33 -0.62
CA VAL A 195 -8.21 -2.90 -1.43
C VAL A 195 -9.33 -2.34 -0.55
N GLN A 196 -9.64 -2.99 0.57
CA GLN A 196 -10.62 -2.48 1.55
C GLN A 196 -10.21 -1.14 2.17
N SER A 197 -8.91 -0.94 2.42
CA SER A 197 -8.39 0.31 2.97
C SER A 197 -8.43 1.45 1.94
N ILE A 198 -8.20 1.17 0.66
CA ILE A 198 -8.36 2.14 -0.42
C ILE A 198 -9.84 2.48 -0.59
N ALA A 199 -10.72 1.46 -0.61
CA ALA A 199 -12.16 1.64 -0.69
C ALA A 199 -12.70 2.57 0.40
N ALA A 200 -12.34 2.31 1.66
CA ALA A 200 -12.78 3.12 2.79
C ALA A 200 -12.22 4.56 2.76
N GLN A 201 -11.04 4.77 2.19
CA GLN A 201 -10.50 6.12 1.99
C GLN A 201 -11.30 6.88 0.93
N LEU A 202 -11.56 6.25 -0.23
CA LEU A 202 -12.31 6.87 -1.32
C LEU A 202 -13.75 7.15 -0.94
N ASP A 203 -14.43 6.19 -0.33
CA ASP A 203 -15.83 6.29 0.07
C ASP A 203 -16.12 7.48 0.99
N VAL A 204 -15.18 7.81 1.90
CA VAL A 204 -15.33 9.00 2.75
C VAL A 204 -14.84 10.28 2.10
N ARG A 205 -13.76 10.23 1.33
CA ARG A 205 -13.16 11.45 0.78
C ARG A 205 -13.94 11.99 -0.42
N LEU A 206 -14.66 11.14 -1.13
CA LEU A 206 -15.39 11.51 -2.34
C LEU A 206 -16.88 11.74 -2.07
N PRO A 207 -17.59 12.46 -2.97
CA PRO A 207 -19.04 12.61 -2.88
C PRO A 207 -19.77 11.27 -2.86
N ALA A 208 -20.92 11.22 -2.18
CA ALA A 208 -21.75 10.02 -2.12
C ALA A 208 -22.11 9.52 -3.53
N GLY A 209 -21.90 8.23 -3.77
CA GLY A 209 -22.15 7.59 -5.06
C GLY A 209 -21.00 7.67 -6.07
N ALA A 210 -19.90 8.36 -5.75
CA ALA A 210 -18.70 8.39 -6.60
C ALA A 210 -17.91 7.07 -6.56
N VAL A 211 -18.13 6.24 -5.54
CA VAL A 211 -17.48 4.94 -5.35
C VAL A 211 -18.55 3.85 -5.29
N GLU A 212 -18.35 2.79 -6.06
CA GLU A 212 -19.17 1.58 -6.01
C GLU A 212 -18.28 0.40 -5.61
N VAL A 213 -18.69 -0.35 -4.58
CA VAL A 213 -17.95 -1.50 -4.06
C VAL A 213 -18.72 -2.77 -4.42
N ALA A 214 -18.19 -3.53 -5.37
CA ALA A 214 -18.78 -4.76 -5.84
C ALA A 214 -18.67 -5.89 -4.78
N ASP A 215 -19.41 -6.96 -5.02
CA ASP A 215 -19.40 -8.14 -4.18
C ASP A 215 -18.00 -8.77 -4.02
N GLY A 216 -17.81 -9.49 -2.91
CA GLY A 216 -16.55 -10.19 -2.62
C GLY A 216 -15.43 -9.32 -2.01
N ILE A 217 -15.57 -7.99 -2.01
CA ILE A 217 -14.63 -7.09 -1.31
C ILE A 217 -14.84 -7.15 0.20
N HIS A 218 -16.09 -7.05 0.68
CA HIS A 218 -16.43 -7.09 2.10
C HIS A 218 -17.35 -8.28 2.42
N LYS A 219 -16.92 -9.15 3.34
CA LYS A 219 -17.71 -10.35 3.74
C LYS A 219 -19.10 -10.06 4.31
N GLY A 220 -19.33 -8.84 4.80
CA GLY A 220 -20.59 -8.44 5.43
C GLY A 220 -21.43 -7.47 4.60
N HIS A 221 -21.04 -7.20 3.35
CA HIS A 221 -21.74 -6.26 2.47
C HIS A 221 -22.03 -6.96 1.15
N PRO A 222 -23.27 -7.44 0.91
CA PRO A 222 -23.66 -7.97 -0.39
C PRO A 222 -23.70 -6.82 -1.39
N GLY A 223 -22.64 -6.69 -2.20
CA GLY A 223 -22.54 -5.70 -3.27
C GLY A 223 -23.20 -6.19 -4.56
N MET A 224 -23.26 -5.32 -5.57
CA MET A 224 -23.58 -5.74 -6.94
C MET A 224 -22.45 -6.61 -7.50
N THR A 225 -22.75 -7.43 -8.51
CA THR A 225 -21.68 -8.11 -9.25
C THR A 225 -20.78 -7.06 -9.92
N LEU A 226 -19.51 -7.37 -10.17
CA LEU A 226 -18.61 -6.40 -10.81
C LEU A 226 -19.14 -5.89 -12.18
N PRO A 227 -19.72 -6.73 -13.06
CA PRO A 227 -20.32 -6.27 -14.31
C PRO A 227 -21.53 -5.33 -14.14
N GLU A 228 -22.25 -5.40 -13.03
CA GLU A 228 -23.35 -4.48 -12.69
C GLU A 228 -22.82 -3.18 -12.09
N ALA A 229 -21.84 -3.29 -11.18
CA ALA A 229 -21.20 -2.15 -10.53
C ALA A 229 -20.57 -1.17 -11.55
N VAL A 230 -19.92 -1.68 -12.60
CA VAL A 230 -19.35 -0.83 -13.68
C VAL A 230 -20.40 -0.09 -14.51
N LYS A 231 -21.68 -0.50 -14.45
CA LYS A 231 -22.79 0.17 -15.13
C LYS A 231 -23.47 1.21 -14.23
N ARG A 232 -23.08 1.32 -12.96
CA ARG A 232 -23.70 2.24 -12.01
C ARG A 232 -23.47 3.69 -12.44
N LEU A 233 -24.56 4.39 -12.73
CA LEU A 233 -24.50 5.83 -12.99
C LEU A 233 -24.05 6.58 -11.74
N GLY A 234 -23.12 7.53 -11.92
CA GLY A 234 -22.57 8.35 -10.84
C GLY A 234 -21.27 7.80 -10.25
N ALA A 235 -21.00 6.48 -10.38
CA ALA A 235 -19.75 5.88 -9.93
C ALA A 235 -18.60 6.28 -10.85
N TRP A 236 -17.49 6.73 -10.26
CA TRP A 236 -16.24 7.04 -10.97
C TRP A 236 -15.15 6.06 -10.57
N PHE A 237 -15.23 5.48 -9.38
CA PHE A 237 -14.42 4.36 -8.95
C PHE A 237 -15.30 3.14 -8.75
N VAL A 238 -14.87 2.02 -9.31
CA VAL A 238 -15.44 0.70 -9.02
C VAL A 238 -14.38 -0.16 -8.39
N ILE A 239 -14.76 -0.87 -7.33
CA ILE A 239 -13.85 -1.72 -6.55
C ILE A 239 -14.35 -3.15 -6.64
N GLY A 240 -13.56 -4.04 -7.24
CA GLY A 240 -13.99 -5.38 -7.63
C GLY A 240 -13.07 -6.49 -7.14
N ALA A 241 -13.66 -7.59 -6.66
CA ALA A 241 -12.90 -8.79 -6.31
C ALA A 241 -12.67 -9.73 -7.52
N GLU A 242 -13.54 -9.61 -8.52
CA GLU A 242 -13.52 -10.43 -9.72
C GLU A 242 -12.69 -9.77 -10.83
N GLN A 243 -12.28 -10.57 -11.82
CA GLN A 243 -11.68 -10.03 -13.02
C GLN A 243 -12.77 -9.48 -13.94
N LEU A 244 -12.66 -8.20 -14.33
CA LEU A 244 -13.56 -7.63 -15.32
C LEU A 244 -13.28 -8.26 -16.69
N THR A 245 -14.30 -8.90 -17.27
CA THR A 245 -14.20 -9.57 -18.58
C THR A 245 -14.54 -8.66 -19.76
N VAL A 246 -15.18 -7.52 -19.48
CA VAL A 246 -15.54 -6.49 -20.45
C VAL A 246 -14.59 -5.29 -20.36
N PRO A 247 -14.46 -4.47 -21.41
CA PRO A 247 -13.70 -3.22 -21.33
C PRO A 247 -14.25 -2.29 -20.24
N LEU A 248 -13.36 -1.61 -19.53
CA LEU A 248 -13.75 -0.60 -18.54
C LEU A 248 -14.40 0.59 -19.26
N PRO A 249 -15.61 1.03 -18.85
CA PRO A 249 -16.25 2.20 -19.45
C PRO A 249 -15.39 3.47 -19.33
N ALA A 250 -15.43 4.33 -20.35
CA ALA A 250 -14.68 5.57 -20.37
C ALA A 250 -15.07 6.49 -19.19
N GLY A 251 -14.06 7.10 -18.56
CA GLY A 251 -14.22 7.95 -17.39
C GLY A 251 -14.39 7.20 -16.06
N LEU A 252 -14.45 5.87 -16.09
CA LEU A 252 -14.45 5.03 -14.89
C LEU A 252 -13.02 4.55 -14.57
N ARG A 253 -12.71 4.41 -13.28
CA ARG A 253 -11.49 3.81 -12.76
C ARG A 253 -11.80 2.56 -11.97
N LEU A 254 -10.95 1.54 -12.11
CA LEU A 254 -11.13 0.23 -11.48
C LEU A 254 -10.02 -0.03 -10.46
N ILE A 255 -10.40 -0.44 -9.25
CA ILE A 255 -9.47 -1.04 -8.28
C ILE A 255 -9.86 -2.51 -8.16
N SER A 256 -8.98 -3.40 -8.62
CA SER A 256 -9.26 -4.83 -8.67
C SER A 256 -8.41 -5.59 -7.65
N LEU A 257 -9.03 -6.58 -7.00
CA LEU A 257 -8.31 -7.64 -6.30
C LEU A 257 -7.92 -8.71 -7.32
N GLY A 258 -6.62 -8.90 -7.53
CA GLY A 258 -6.08 -9.69 -8.63
C GLY A 258 -5.65 -8.81 -9.81
N VAL A 259 -5.13 -9.46 -10.85
CA VAL A 259 -4.64 -8.78 -12.05
C VAL A 259 -5.78 -8.57 -13.03
N ALA A 260 -6.16 -7.31 -13.23
CA ALA A 260 -7.13 -6.92 -14.25
C ALA A 260 -6.53 -7.00 -15.66
N ARG A 261 -7.39 -7.12 -16.67
CA ARG A 261 -6.97 -7.05 -18.08
C ARG A 261 -6.65 -5.61 -18.49
N GLY A 262 -5.71 -5.45 -19.43
CA GLY A 262 -5.32 -4.16 -20.00
C GLY A 262 -4.25 -3.44 -19.17
N SER A 263 -4.08 -2.14 -19.44
CA SER A 263 -3.12 -1.31 -18.73
C SER A 263 -3.54 -1.13 -17.28
N SER A 264 -2.69 -1.55 -16.34
CA SER A 264 -2.94 -1.46 -14.91
C SER A 264 -1.68 -1.06 -14.16
N ARG A 265 -1.84 -0.21 -13.15
CA ARG A 265 -0.84 -0.08 -12.08
C ARG A 265 -0.90 -1.34 -11.23
N LEU A 266 0.25 -1.92 -10.91
CA LEU A 266 0.36 -3.18 -10.18
C LEU A 266 0.89 -2.95 -8.76
N LEU A 267 0.14 -3.45 -7.78
CA LEU A 267 0.50 -3.50 -6.37
C LEU A 267 0.55 -4.97 -5.93
N GLU A 268 1.74 -5.48 -5.63
CA GLU A 268 1.93 -6.85 -5.17
C GLU A 268 2.13 -6.90 -3.66
N ALA A 269 1.25 -7.62 -2.97
CA ALA A 269 1.40 -8.01 -1.58
C ALA A 269 2.35 -9.20 -1.49
N LEU A 270 3.55 -8.96 -0.99
CA LEU A 270 4.58 -9.97 -0.84
C LEU A 270 4.32 -10.86 0.38
N PRO A 271 4.83 -12.11 0.40
CA PRO A 271 4.68 -13.02 1.54
C PRO A 271 5.28 -12.51 2.86
N ASP A 272 6.23 -11.56 2.80
CA ASP A 272 6.81 -10.90 3.97
C ASP A 272 5.90 -9.83 4.59
N GLY A 273 4.70 -9.64 4.01
CA GLY A 273 3.70 -8.67 4.46
C GLY A 273 3.94 -7.25 3.95
N THR A 274 4.96 -7.02 3.11
CA THR A 274 5.18 -5.73 2.44
C THR A 274 4.46 -5.65 1.09
N LEU A 275 4.34 -4.44 0.56
CA LEU A 275 3.82 -4.17 -0.77
C LEU A 275 4.93 -3.64 -1.67
N ARG A 276 4.94 -4.16 -2.88
CA ARG A 276 5.74 -3.68 -4.00
C ARG A 276 4.85 -2.93 -4.98
N LEU A 277 5.24 -1.71 -5.32
CA LEU A 277 4.68 -0.97 -6.44
C LEU A 277 5.54 -1.19 -7.68
N TYR A 278 4.96 -1.76 -8.74
CA TYR A 278 5.71 -1.94 -9.99
C TYR A 278 5.99 -0.60 -10.65
N GLY A 279 7.21 -0.47 -11.18
CA GLY A 279 7.72 0.79 -11.76
C GLY A 279 8.37 1.72 -10.73
N ALA A 280 8.15 1.51 -9.43
CA ALA A 280 8.89 2.17 -8.38
C ALA A 280 10.23 1.46 -8.10
N ALA A 281 11.16 2.15 -7.46
CA ALA A 281 12.43 1.56 -7.07
C ALA A 281 12.26 0.54 -5.93
N ASP A 282 13.14 -0.46 -5.89
CA ASP A 282 13.04 -1.59 -4.96
C ASP A 282 13.16 -1.21 -3.48
N TRP A 283 13.73 -0.04 -3.18
CA TRP A 283 13.78 0.50 -1.81
C TRP A 283 12.39 0.96 -1.31
N LEU A 284 11.47 1.31 -2.23
CA LEU A 284 10.10 1.72 -1.91
C LEU A 284 9.24 0.49 -1.62
N ARG A 285 9.59 -0.22 -0.54
CA ARG A 285 8.74 -1.24 0.07
C ARG A 285 7.82 -0.59 1.08
N VAL A 286 6.53 -0.86 0.93
CA VAL A 286 5.50 -0.29 1.79
C VAL A 286 5.01 -1.36 2.78
N ASP A 287 4.93 -1.06 4.06
CA ASP A 287 4.26 -1.89 5.06
C ASP A 287 2.78 -1.45 5.17
N PRO A 288 1.82 -2.23 4.60
CA PRO A 288 0.40 -1.96 4.69
C PRO A 288 -0.24 -2.41 6.01
N LEU A 289 0.45 -3.20 6.84
CA LEU A 289 -0.13 -3.81 8.04
C LEU A 289 -0.79 -2.80 9.00
N PRO A 290 -0.22 -1.61 9.27
CA PRO A 290 -0.88 -0.63 10.13
C PRO A 290 -2.03 0.11 9.44
N LEU A 291 -2.13 0.07 8.11
CA LEU A 291 -3.04 0.92 7.33
C LEU A 291 -4.50 0.65 7.66
N ALA A 292 -4.96 -0.61 7.58
CA ALA A 292 -6.37 -0.94 7.82
C ALA A 292 -6.85 -0.45 9.20
N LYS A 293 -6.00 -0.60 10.24
CA LYS A 293 -6.32 -0.11 11.58
C LYS A 293 -6.27 1.41 11.68
N ALA A 294 -5.34 2.06 10.99
CA ALA A 294 -5.23 3.51 10.95
C ALA A 294 -6.41 4.16 10.22
N VAL A 295 -6.82 3.59 9.07
CA VAL A 295 -8.00 3.99 8.31
C VAL A 295 -9.25 3.80 9.15
N ALA A 296 -9.48 2.62 9.74
CA ALA A 296 -10.66 2.41 10.60
C ALA A 296 -10.77 3.41 11.76
N ARG A 297 -9.64 3.90 12.29
CA ARG A 297 -9.60 4.95 13.34
C ARG A 297 -9.85 6.35 12.80
N SER A 298 -9.57 6.59 11.52
CA SER A 298 -9.49 7.93 10.93
C SER A 298 -10.57 8.20 9.91
N VAL A 299 -11.27 7.16 9.43
CA VAL A 299 -12.24 7.20 8.32
C VAL A 299 -13.21 8.36 8.47
N ARG A 300 -13.85 8.55 9.63
CA ARG A 300 -14.81 9.64 9.90
C ARG A 300 -14.20 11.06 9.98
N ARG A 301 -12.88 11.17 9.88
CA ARG A 301 -12.11 12.42 10.01
C ARG A 301 -11.11 12.59 8.86
N LEU A 302 -11.24 11.79 7.81
CA LEU A 302 -10.48 12.01 6.59
C LEU A 302 -10.96 13.33 5.96
N PRO A 303 -10.05 14.20 5.49
CA PRO A 303 -10.46 15.41 4.79
C PRO A 303 -11.09 15.03 3.45
N ALA A 304 -12.23 15.66 3.14
CA ALA A 304 -12.86 15.54 1.84
C ALA A 304 -11.89 15.99 0.74
N HIS A 305 -11.97 15.32 -0.41
CA HIS A 305 -11.29 15.74 -1.62
C HIS A 305 -12.24 16.59 -2.45
N ASP A 306 -11.78 17.75 -2.92
CA ASP A 306 -12.56 18.60 -3.82
C ASP A 306 -12.53 18.02 -5.24
N PHE A 307 -13.30 16.94 -5.40
CA PHE A 307 -13.29 16.14 -6.61
C PHE A 307 -14.29 16.66 -7.63
N ASP A 308 -13.82 17.53 -8.53
CA ASP A 308 -14.52 17.79 -9.78
C ASP A 308 -14.25 16.63 -10.73
N GLY A 309 -15.31 15.98 -11.17
CA GLY A 309 -15.16 14.86 -12.09
C GLY A 309 -14.60 15.28 -13.42
N PRO A 310 -14.00 14.32 -14.15
CA PRO A 310 -13.83 14.55 -15.56
C PRO A 310 -15.22 14.85 -16.12
N LEU A 311 -15.40 16.06 -16.68
CA LEU A 311 -16.43 16.30 -17.68
C LEU A 311 -16.36 15.11 -18.63
N ARG A 312 -17.42 14.30 -18.72
CA ARG A 312 -17.49 13.16 -19.65
C ARG A 312 -17.05 13.65 -21.04
N GLY A 313 -15.83 13.33 -21.47
CA GLY A 313 -15.34 13.81 -22.77
C GLY A 313 -13.85 14.06 -22.99
N ALA A 314 -12.95 13.78 -22.04
CA ALA A 314 -11.52 13.71 -22.37
C ALA A 314 -11.16 12.26 -22.70
N PRO A 315 -10.86 11.89 -23.97
CA PRO A 315 -10.30 10.59 -24.26
C PRO A 315 -9.01 10.44 -23.45
N ALA A 316 -8.82 9.26 -22.85
CA ALA A 316 -7.52 8.89 -22.30
C ALA A 316 -6.48 9.22 -23.37
N ALA A 317 -5.46 10.00 -23.02
CA ALA A 317 -4.32 10.20 -23.90
C ALA A 317 -3.95 8.80 -24.41
N ALA A 318 -4.08 8.62 -25.73
CA ALA A 318 -3.79 7.35 -26.36
C ALA A 318 -2.39 6.98 -25.87
N THR A 319 -2.31 5.92 -25.06
CA THR A 319 -1.06 5.23 -24.87
C THR A 319 -0.66 4.86 -26.29
N SER A 320 0.36 5.53 -26.82
CA SER A 320 1.03 5.01 -28.01
C SER A 320 1.43 3.61 -27.60
N ASP A 321 0.80 2.66 -28.25
CA ASP A 321 1.14 1.26 -28.13
C ASP A 321 2.51 1.17 -28.80
N ASP A 322 3.58 1.38 -28.03
CA ASP A 322 4.99 1.28 -28.48
C ASP A 322 5.37 -0.18 -28.85
N LEU A 323 4.38 -0.99 -29.23
CA LEU A 323 4.52 -2.33 -29.81
C LEU A 323 4.64 -2.30 -31.34
N ASP A 324 4.40 -1.16 -31.99
CA ASP A 324 4.56 -1.01 -33.45
C ASP A 324 6.03 -0.87 -33.91
N ASP A 325 6.99 -0.69 -33.00
CA ASP A 325 8.44 -0.60 -33.32
C ASP A 325 9.18 -1.95 -33.23
N LEU A 326 8.47 -3.05 -32.97
CA LEU A 326 9.03 -4.40 -33.13
C LEU A 326 8.79 -4.87 -34.57
N ASP A 327 9.72 -4.51 -35.45
CA ASP A 327 9.92 -5.13 -36.77
C ASP A 327 10.35 -6.60 -36.59
N LEU A 328 9.42 -7.42 -36.10
CA LEU A 328 9.49 -8.86 -36.24
C LEU A 328 9.08 -9.16 -37.66
N GLY A 329 10.07 -9.51 -38.49
CA GLY A 329 9.87 -10.03 -39.83
C GLY A 329 8.96 -11.26 -39.82
N ILE A 330 7.65 -11.04 -39.89
CA ILE A 330 6.65 -12.07 -40.09
C ILE A 330 6.58 -12.33 -41.59
N THR A 331 7.32 -13.34 -42.04
CA THR A 331 6.90 -14.10 -43.22
C THR A 331 5.55 -14.74 -42.94
N ALA A 332 4.60 -14.38 -43.79
CA ALA A 332 3.21 -14.78 -43.75
C ALA A 332 3.00 -16.31 -43.78
N THR A 333 2.01 -16.76 -43.01
CA THR A 333 1.10 -17.82 -43.48
C THR A 333 -0.31 -17.49 -43.00
N GLY A 334 -1.09 -16.87 -43.88
CA GLY A 334 -2.52 -16.66 -43.67
C GLY A 334 -3.30 -17.95 -43.97
N VAL A 335 -4.32 -18.23 -43.15
CA VAL A 335 -5.47 -19.02 -43.58
C VAL A 335 -6.71 -18.33 -43.04
N SER A 336 -7.46 -17.73 -43.97
CA SER A 336 -8.81 -17.24 -43.78
C SER A 336 -9.71 -18.09 -44.67
N ALA A 337 -10.75 -18.70 -44.11
CA ALA A 337 -11.86 -19.22 -44.88
C ALA A 337 -13.15 -19.05 -44.09
N ARG A 338 -14.11 -18.41 -44.77
CA ARG A 338 -15.44 -17.98 -44.35
C ARG A 338 -16.41 -19.14 -44.12
N SER A 339 -17.31 -18.92 -43.17
CA SER A 339 -18.77 -19.11 -43.17
C SER A 339 -19.42 -19.90 -44.32
N ALA A 340 -20.25 -20.89 -43.97
CA ALA A 340 -21.55 -21.15 -44.60
C ALA A 340 -22.43 -22.00 -43.66
N ALA A 341 -23.71 -21.65 -43.61
CA ALA A 341 -24.76 -22.33 -42.88
C ALA A 341 -25.37 -23.49 -43.69
N ASP A 342 -26.04 -24.37 -42.94
CA ASP A 342 -27.22 -25.17 -43.31
C ASP A 342 -27.04 -26.52 -44.05
N ALA A 343 -28.03 -27.40 -43.81
CA ALA A 343 -28.17 -28.84 -44.10
C ALA A 343 -27.51 -29.76 -43.03
N GLY A 344 -28.23 -30.49 -42.18
CA GLY A 344 -29.48 -31.19 -42.40
C GLY A 344 -29.19 -32.66 -42.71
N THR A 345 -29.81 -33.56 -41.92
CA THR A 345 -29.96 -35.03 -42.07
C THR A 345 -28.94 -35.96 -41.40
N ASP A 346 -29.48 -36.70 -40.42
CA ASP A 346 -29.38 -38.15 -40.21
C ASP A 346 -28.05 -38.87 -40.53
N ARG A 347 -27.46 -39.49 -39.50
CA ARG A 347 -27.43 -40.97 -39.38
C ARG A 347 -26.68 -41.45 -38.13
N LYS A 348 -27.41 -42.28 -37.37
CA LYS A 348 -27.01 -43.56 -36.74
C LYS A 348 -25.65 -43.69 -36.02
N ALA A 349 -25.76 -43.95 -34.72
CA ALA A 349 -24.81 -44.74 -33.95
C ALA A 349 -24.69 -46.20 -34.45
N PRO A 350 -23.51 -46.80 -34.24
CA PRO A 350 -23.36 -48.14 -33.65
C PRO A 350 -22.46 -47.99 -32.41
N SER A 351 -22.79 -48.43 -31.19
CA SER A 351 -23.17 -49.76 -30.67
C SER A 351 -22.18 -50.89 -31.02
N TRP A 352 -21.62 -51.45 -29.94
CA TRP A 352 -20.81 -52.69 -29.77
C TRP A 352 -19.37 -52.60 -30.28
N THR A 353 -18.33 -52.90 -29.49
CA THR A 353 -18.15 -53.89 -28.40
C THR A 353 -17.34 -53.37 -27.22
#